data_AF-A0A5Z2RGJ6-F1
#
_entry.id   AF-A0A5Z2RGJ6-F1
#
_cell.length_a   1.000
_cell.length_b   1.000
_cell.length_c   1.000
_cell.angle_alpha   90.00
_cell.angle_beta   90.00
_cell.angle_gamma   90.00
#
_symmetry.space_group_name_H-M   'P 1'
#
loop_
_entity.id
_entity.type
_entity.pdbx_description
1 polymer ?
#
loop_
_entity_poly.entity_id
_entity_poly.type
_entity_poly.pdbx_seq_one_letter_code
_entity_poly.pdbx_strand_id
1 'polypeptide(L)'
;MQEKINELKDYAELAQASYFYFDLEDCILQENETIITLNELLNLSYNGKIAGKKEKVGQKYSFISKGELNGEFGELQTKNFIQRYEVQFHQPNTTSGFSATLFYDKQKDEFIVGFRGTEGFWNIDTMQDITLSLNGNIQSSSLLEFLEQVNKIIKNKHKRIIFVGHSLGGYLAQMALIYCDIKYKDKLSFSPNEVYTFNSPSVYGWNFPNIAINPNTIKIMQDLLGKYTIDVSEKITHIYDNGKIEIIASAQYGASNALGIYTGKNDHSIKPLVNTLYFYSYLLELDANYNKVKDKSLSECIEYLNHFMKNIQIYTETFVLKNNAINNKNFALKNGPLGLFRSSPEKINHFEYFLSLIATIMQETNDILEELGDNYYASYKAPTISQTKIIDFILKAQKKEKYILILDKNDFNKYRKDCSFINNQENLAHKIAIGEFRIFIVVYKDMKCLENINNITKIYGYNSKSYKIKDQIWDEQYLGGVCKISQALYFNGKAKIGII
;
A
#
# COMPACT_ATOMS: atom_id res chain seq x y z
N MET A 1 15.31 -7.54 16.08
CA MET A 1 15.47 -6.88 14.77
C MET A 1 14.46 -7.41 13.77
N GLN A 2 14.44 -8.72 13.51
CA GLN A 2 13.60 -9.34 12.48
C GLN A 2 12.07 -9.21 12.69
N GLU A 3 11.57 -9.27 13.94
CA GLU A 3 10.14 -9.44 14.21
C GLU A 3 9.26 -8.32 13.62
N LYS A 4 9.49 -7.05 14.01
CA LYS A 4 8.72 -5.90 13.50
C LYS A 4 8.83 -5.68 11.99
N ILE A 5 10.01 -5.97 11.42
CA ILE A 5 10.24 -5.85 9.96
C ILE A 5 9.41 -6.92 9.25
N ASN A 6 9.48 -8.16 9.75
CA ASN A 6 8.70 -9.28 9.23
C ASN A 6 7.21 -9.01 9.38
N GLU A 7 6.73 -8.48 10.50
CA GLU A 7 5.31 -8.16 10.70
C GLU A 7 4.78 -7.17 9.66
N LEU A 8 5.47 -6.05 9.41
CA LEU A 8 5.07 -5.07 8.39
C LEU A 8 5.06 -5.66 6.99
N LYS A 9 6.09 -6.46 6.67
CA LYS A 9 6.19 -7.18 5.39
C LYS A 9 5.08 -8.20 5.26
N ASP A 10 4.79 -8.94 6.32
CA ASP A 10 3.73 -9.94 6.37
C ASP A 10 2.37 -9.30 6.18
N TYR A 11 2.09 -8.15 6.80
CA TYR A 11 0.83 -7.43 6.54
C TYR A 11 0.70 -7.04 5.06
N ALA A 12 1.79 -6.58 4.43
CA ALA A 12 1.78 -6.26 3.00
C ALA A 12 1.54 -7.52 2.14
N GLU A 13 2.22 -8.63 2.42
CA GLU A 13 2.13 -9.88 1.64
C GLU A 13 0.83 -10.66 1.91
N LEU A 14 0.24 -10.54 3.10
CA LEU A 14 -1.08 -11.08 3.44
C LEU A 14 -2.19 -10.27 2.77
N ALA A 15 -2.09 -8.95 2.76
CA ALA A 15 -3.01 -8.07 2.06
C ALA A 15 -3.11 -8.44 0.57
N GLN A 16 -1.98 -8.77 -0.08
CA GLN A 16 -1.94 -9.23 -1.48
C GLN A 16 -2.82 -10.46 -1.76
N ALA A 17 -2.99 -11.37 -0.79
CA ALA A 17 -3.84 -12.54 -0.95
C ALA A 17 -5.35 -12.19 -1.08
N SER A 18 -5.73 -10.96 -0.73
CA SER A 18 -7.11 -10.47 -0.85
C SER A 18 -7.40 -9.67 -2.14
N TYR A 19 -6.43 -9.58 -3.07
CA TYR A 19 -6.53 -8.72 -4.28
C TYR A 19 -7.23 -9.38 -5.47
N PHE A 20 -6.82 -10.60 -5.85
CA PHE A 20 -7.09 -11.12 -7.19
C PHE A 20 -8.30 -12.03 -7.28
N TYR A 21 -8.88 -12.07 -8.48
CA TYR A 21 -9.74 -13.15 -8.94
C TYR A 21 -8.86 -14.24 -9.56
N PHE A 22 -9.15 -15.50 -9.22
CA PHE A 22 -8.48 -16.67 -9.79
C PHE A 22 -9.42 -17.46 -10.72
N ASP A 23 -10.54 -16.85 -11.13
CA ASP A 23 -11.59 -17.43 -11.98
C ASP A 23 -11.12 -17.89 -13.36
N LEU A 24 -9.99 -17.34 -13.84
CA LEU A 24 -9.42 -17.62 -15.16
C LEU A 24 -8.23 -18.58 -15.10
N GLU A 25 -7.93 -19.14 -13.92
CA GLU A 25 -6.97 -20.24 -13.81
C GLU A 25 -7.42 -21.42 -14.69
N ASP A 26 -6.46 -22.11 -15.34
CA ASP A 26 -6.68 -23.18 -16.32
C ASP A 26 -7.40 -22.78 -17.63
N CYS A 27 -7.69 -21.49 -17.85
CA CYS A 27 -8.05 -20.99 -19.18
C CYS A 27 -6.80 -20.90 -20.07
N ILE A 28 -6.99 -20.59 -21.36
CA ILE A 28 -5.89 -20.31 -22.29
C ILE A 28 -5.94 -18.87 -22.77
N LEU A 29 -4.78 -18.30 -23.06
CA LEU A 29 -4.66 -17.00 -23.72
C LEU A 29 -5.12 -17.09 -25.18
N GLN A 30 -5.86 -16.08 -25.65
CA GLN A 30 -6.30 -16.02 -27.04
C GLN A 30 -5.13 -15.90 -28.04
N GLU A 31 -4.09 -15.17 -27.67
CA GLU A 31 -2.99 -14.80 -28.59
C GLU A 31 -2.11 -15.99 -28.99
N ASN A 32 -1.82 -16.87 -28.03
CA ASN A 32 -0.80 -17.90 -28.17
C ASN A 32 -1.18 -19.24 -27.51
N GLU A 33 -2.42 -19.37 -27.03
CA GLU A 33 -2.97 -20.58 -26.41
C GLU A 33 -2.19 -21.07 -25.18
N THR A 34 -1.41 -20.19 -24.55
CA THR A 34 -0.70 -20.51 -23.31
C THR A 34 -1.71 -20.74 -22.19
N ILE A 35 -1.52 -21.81 -21.43
CA ILE A 35 -2.33 -22.12 -20.24
C ILE A 35 -2.05 -21.04 -19.19
N ILE A 36 -3.12 -20.45 -18.67
CA ILE A 36 -3.08 -19.41 -17.66
C ILE A 36 -2.77 -20.06 -16.31
N THR A 37 -1.67 -19.64 -15.71
CA THR A 37 -1.30 -19.97 -14.33
C THR A 37 -1.40 -18.73 -13.45
N LEU A 38 -1.07 -18.87 -12.16
CA LEU A 38 -0.89 -17.72 -11.26
C LEU A 38 0.04 -16.63 -11.83
N ASN A 39 1.06 -16.98 -12.62
CA ASN A 39 1.94 -15.98 -13.22
C ASN A 39 1.18 -15.05 -14.17
N GLU A 40 0.41 -15.61 -15.10
CA GLU A 40 -0.36 -14.85 -16.07
C GLU A 40 -1.48 -14.03 -15.40
N LEU A 41 -2.11 -14.56 -14.34
CA LEU A 41 -3.17 -13.86 -13.60
C LEU A 41 -2.65 -12.61 -12.87
N LEU A 42 -1.46 -12.71 -12.28
CA LEU A 42 -0.92 -11.69 -11.38
C LEU A 42 -0.06 -10.65 -12.11
N ASN A 43 0.71 -11.07 -13.12
CA ASN A 43 1.74 -10.25 -13.72
C ASN A 43 1.17 -9.16 -14.65
N LEU A 44 1.59 -7.92 -14.41
CA LEU A 44 1.21 -6.73 -15.17
C LEU A 44 1.47 -6.86 -16.68
N SER A 45 2.45 -7.66 -17.13
CA SER A 45 2.71 -7.88 -18.55
C SER A 45 1.58 -8.62 -19.29
N TYR A 46 0.64 -9.20 -18.56
CA TYR A 46 -0.53 -9.89 -19.09
C TYR A 46 -1.82 -9.10 -18.91
N ASN A 47 -1.76 -7.90 -18.33
CA ASN A 47 -2.92 -7.02 -18.17
C ASN A 47 -3.61 -6.75 -19.52
N GLY A 48 -4.93 -6.92 -19.57
CA GLY A 48 -5.77 -6.71 -20.74
C GLY A 48 -5.76 -7.88 -21.74
N LYS A 49 -4.98 -8.94 -21.49
CA LYS A 49 -4.97 -10.11 -22.37
C LYS A 49 -6.25 -10.94 -22.19
N ILE A 50 -6.82 -11.37 -23.30
CA ILE A 50 -8.08 -12.13 -23.29
C ILE A 50 -7.81 -13.61 -22.97
N ALA A 51 -8.53 -14.11 -21.97
CA ALA A 51 -8.55 -15.49 -21.51
C ALA A 51 -9.84 -16.19 -21.95
N GLY A 52 -9.75 -17.47 -22.30
CA GLY A 52 -10.92 -18.24 -22.71
C GLY A 52 -10.69 -19.74 -22.74
N LYS A 53 -11.67 -20.46 -23.28
CA LYS A 53 -11.60 -21.92 -23.47
C LYS A 53 -11.88 -22.28 -24.92
N LYS A 54 -11.25 -23.36 -25.39
CA LYS A 54 -11.62 -23.98 -26.66
C LYS A 54 -12.81 -24.90 -26.44
N GLU A 55 -13.95 -24.51 -26.98
CA GLU A 55 -15.16 -25.31 -26.92
C GLU A 55 -15.49 -25.84 -28.31
N LYS A 56 -16.03 -27.05 -28.37
CA LYS A 56 -16.43 -27.68 -29.63
C LYS A 56 -17.79 -27.12 -30.05
N VAL A 57 -17.81 -26.37 -31.15
CA VAL A 57 -19.03 -25.84 -31.76
C VAL A 57 -19.24 -26.54 -33.09
N GLY A 58 -20.14 -27.53 -33.10
CA GLY A 58 -20.35 -28.43 -34.25
C GLY A 58 -19.16 -29.36 -34.49
N GLN A 59 -18.52 -29.28 -35.66
CA GLN A 59 -17.33 -30.08 -36.01
C GLN A 59 -15.99 -29.36 -35.79
N LYS A 60 -15.99 -28.09 -35.34
CA LYS A 60 -14.78 -27.28 -35.15
C LYS A 60 -14.63 -26.84 -33.70
N TYR A 61 -13.39 -26.64 -33.29
CA TYR A 61 -13.08 -25.97 -32.02
C TYR A 61 -13.04 -24.47 -32.25
N SER A 62 -13.75 -23.72 -31.42
CA SER A 62 -13.76 -22.27 -31.41
C SER A 62 -13.31 -21.76 -30.06
N PHE A 63 -12.54 -20.67 -30.05
CA PHE A 63 -12.19 -19.98 -28.82
C PHE A 63 -13.40 -19.21 -28.29
N ILE A 64 -13.73 -19.42 -27.03
CA ILE A 64 -14.79 -18.69 -26.32
C ILE A 64 -14.14 -17.88 -25.21
N SER A 65 -14.17 -16.55 -25.37
CA SER A 65 -13.68 -15.62 -24.35
C SER A 65 -14.46 -15.80 -23.04
N LYS A 66 -13.74 -15.80 -21.93
CA LYS A 66 -14.28 -15.83 -20.57
C LYS A 66 -13.99 -14.54 -19.81
N GLY A 67 -12.99 -13.75 -20.22
CA GLY A 67 -12.67 -12.46 -19.63
C GLY A 67 -11.30 -11.94 -20.04
N GLU A 68 -10.92 -10.81 -19.47
CA GLU A 68 -9.58 -10.23 -19.59
C GLU A 68 -8.80 -10.46 -18.29
N LEU A 69 -7.49 -10.66 -18.41
CA LEU A 69 -6.59 -10.74 -17.28
C LEU A 69 -6.34 -9.35 -16.71
N ASN A 70 -6.47 -9.21 -15.39
CA ASN A 70 -6.24 -7.92 -14.74
C ASN A 70 -4.76 -7.60 -14.61
N GLY A 71 -3.90 -8.54 -14.19
CA GLY A 71 -2.44 -8.34 -14.08
C GLY A 71 -2.02 -7.04 -13.38
N GLU A 72 -1.74 -7.08 -12.07
CA GLU A 72 -1.48 -5.86 -11.30
C GLU A 72 -0.12 -5.83 -10.60
N PHE A 73 0.58 -6.96 -10.56
CA PHE A 73 1.86 -7.08 -9.89
C PHE A 73 3.00 -6.91 -10.88
N GLY A 74 4.06 -6.25 -10.41
CA GLY A 74 5.34 -6.30 -11.10
C GLY A 74 5.87 -7.74 -11.21
N GLU A 75 6.89 -7.91 -12.03
CA GLU A 75 7.48 -9.23 -12.30
C GLU A 75 8.09 -9.85 -11.03
N LEU A 76 8.82 -9.05 -10.24
CA LEU A 76 9.45 -9.54 -9.02
C LEU A 76 8.42 -9.80 -7.92
N GLN A 77 7.43 -8.93 -7.78
CA GLN A 77 6.31 -9.12 -6.86
C GLN A 77 5.54 -10.42 -7.19
N THR A 78 5.22 -10.65 -8.46
CA THR A 78 4.56 -11.89 -8.92
C THR A 78 5.39 -13.12 -8.56
N LYS A 79 6.70 -13.10 -8.87
CA LYS A 79 7.60 -14.22 -8.54
C LYS A 79 7.62 -14.53 -7.05
N ASN A 80 7.74 -13.51 -6.20
CA ASN A 80 7.74 -13.70 -4.75
C ASN A 80 6.40 -14.27 -4.25
N PHE A 81 5.28 -13.76 -4.77
CA PHE A 81 3.95 -14.25 -4.40
C PHE A 81 3.77 -15.74 -4.73
N ILE A 82 4.11 -16.16 -5.95
CA ILE A 82 3.97 -17.56 -6.40
C ILE A 82 4.95 -18.49 -5.68
N GLN A 83 6.14 -17.99 -5.32
CA GLN A 83 7.09 -18.76 -4.50
C GLN A 83 6.57 -18.98 -3.08
N ARG A 84 5.83 -18.01 -2.51
CA ARG A 84 5.29 -18.09 -1.15
C ARG A 84 3.97 -18.86 -1.10
N TYR A 85 3.01 -18.53 -1.95
CA TYR A 85 1.65 -19.03 -1.86
C TYR A 85 1.32 -20.09 -2.92
N GLU A 86 0.51 -21.04 -2.52
CA GLU A 86 -0.10 -22.05 -3.39
C GLU A 86 -1.61 -22.00 -3.20
N VAL A 87 -2.38 -21.84 -4.29
CA VAL A 87 -3.85 -21.88 -4.23
C VAL A 87 -4.29 -23.32 -4.00
N GLN A 88 -5.01 -23.56 -2.90
CA GLN A 88 -5.57 -24.86 -2.56
C GLN A 88 -7.03 -24.98 -3.03
N PHE A 89 -7.77 -23.88 -2.95
CA PHE A 89 -9.17 -23.83 -3.36
C PHE A 89 -9.60 -22.39 -3.60
N HIS A 90 -10.23 -22.13 -4.74
CA HIS A 90 -10.82 -20.84 -5.06
C HIS A 90 -12.33 -20.98 -5.24
N GLN A 91 -13.08 -20.12 -4.55
CA GLN A 91 -14.49 -19.92 -4.81
C GLN A 91 -14.65 -18.70 -5.72
N PRO A 92 -15.04 -18.90 -7.00
CA PRO A 92 -15.34 -17.80 -7.90
C PRO A 92 -16.56 -17.02 -7.41
N ASN A 93 -16.74 -15.81 -7.94
CA ASN A 93 -17.87 -14.94 -7.59
C ASN A 93 -19.20 -15.69 -7.68
N THR A 94 -19.90 -15.79 -6.56
CA THR A 94 -21.29 -16.26 -6.54
C THR A 94 -22.22 -15.19 -7.10
N THR A 95 -23.48 -15.55 -7.34
CA THR A 95 -24.54 -14.60 -7.72
C THR A 95 -24.77 -13.50 -6.68
N SER A 96 -24.34 -13.73 -5.43
CA SER A 96 -24.37 -12.76 -4.33
C SER A 96 -23.09 -11.92 -4.21
N GLY A 97 -22.12 -12.09 -5.10
CA GLY A 97 -20.85 -11.35 -5.10
C GLY A 97 -19.80 -11.87 -4.12
N PHE A 98 -20.00 -13.05 -3.51
CA PHE A 98 -19.02 -13.64 -2.60
C PHE A 98 -17.89 -14.32 -3.39
N SER A 99 -16.64 -14.01 -3.02
CA SER A 99 -15.45 -14.72 -3.50
C SER A 99 -14.41 -14.82 -2.39
N ALA A 100 -13.76 -15.99 -2.33
CA ALA A 100 -12.71 -16.26 -1.37
C ALA A 100 -11.73 -17.32 -1.90
N THR A 101 -10.51 -17.28 -1.42
CA THR A 101 -9.45 -18.22 -1.82
C THR A 101 -8.74 -18.76 -0.58
N LEU A 102 -8.58 -20.08 -0.52
CA LEU A 102 -7.70 -20.76 0.42
C LEU A 102 -6.32 -20.92 -0.21
N PHE A 103 -5.32 -20.35 0.43
CA PHE A 103 -3.91 -20.50 0.11
C PHE A 103 -3.20 -21.35 1.15
N TYR A 104 -2.13 -21.99 0.72
CA TYR A 104 -1.10 -22.55 1.56
C TYR A 104 0.15 -21.68 1.48
N ASP A 105 0.60 -21.16 2.61
CA ASP A 105 1.86 -20.41 2.74
C ASP A 105 3.01 -21.40 2.94
N LYS A 106 3.80 -21.58 1.88
CA LYS A 106 4.95 -22.49 1.87
C LYS A 106 6.11 -22.02 2.74
N GLN A 107 6.18 -20.73 3.04
CA GLN A 107 7.26 -20.17 3.86
C GLN A 107 6.97 -20.31 5.35
N LYS A 108 5.71 -20.10 5.75
CA LYS A 108 5.28 -20.16 7.16
C LYS A 108 4.64 -21.48 7.58
N ASP A 109 4.43 -22.39 6.63
CA ASP A 109 3.80 -23.69 6.88
C ASP A 109 2.38 -23.55 7.47
N GLU A 110 1.58 -22.63 6.91
CA GLU A 110 0.23 -22.30 7.41
C GLU A 110 -0.78 -22.07 6.28
N PHE A 111 -2.07 -22.04 6.61
CA PHE A 111 -3.15 -21.73 5.67
C PHE A 111 -3.58 -20.26 5.77
N ILE A 112 -3.94 -19.67 4.64
CA ILE A 112 -4.49 -18.31 4.59
C ILE A 112 -5.80 -18.34 3.82
N VAL A 113 -6.85 -17.79 4.38
CA VAL A 113 -8.11 -17.56 3.68
C VAL A 113 -8.20 -16.09 3.32
N GLY A 114 -8.07 -15.79 2.02
CA GLY A 114 -8.28 -14.46 1.47
C GLY A 114 -9.74 -14.26 1.09
N PHE A 115 -10.42 -13.35 1.79
CA PHE A 115 -11.76 -12.89 1.47
C PHE A 115 -11.68 -11.63 0.62
N ARG A 116 -12.40 -11.63 -0.49
CA ARG A 116 -12.39 -10.50 -1.43
C ARG A 116 -13.58 -9.58 -1.20
N GLY A 117 -13.38 -8.28 -1.41
CA GLY A 117 -14.46 -7.31 -1.57
C GLY A 117 -14.81 -7.07 -3.05
N THR A 118 -15.99 -6.52 -3.30
CA THR A 118 -16.35 -6.02 -4.64
C THR A 118 -15.54 -4.75 -4.92
N GLU A 119 -14.90 -4.69 -6.09
CA GLU A 119 -14.16 -3.49 -6.52
C GLU A 119 -15.10 -2.56 -7.29
N GLY A 120 -15.35 -1.39 -6.73
CA GLY A 120 -16.22 -0.37 -7.34
C GLY A 120 -17.15 0.24 -6.30
N PHE A 121 -16.93 1.52 -5.99
CA PHE A 121 -17.75 2.42 -5.16
C PHE A 121 -18.65 1.78 -4.09
N TRP A 122 -18.28 1.97 -2.81
CA TRP A 122 -19.15 1.77 -1.64
C TRP A 122 -20.41 2.64 -1.72
N ASN A 123 -21.38 2.22 -2.53
CA ASN A 123 -22.71 2.78 -2.57
C ASN A 123 -23.67 1.89 -1.77
N ILE A 124 -24.92 2.32 -1.64
CA ILE A 124 -25.97 1.59 -0.91
C ILE A 124 -26.18 0.17 -1.47
N ASP A 125 -25.91 -0.06 -2.76
CA ASP A 125 -26.07 -1.37 -3.40
C ASP A 125 -25.06 -2.39 -2.84
N THR A 126 -23.79 -2.02 -2.64
CA THR A 126 -22.81 -2.91 -1.99
C THR A 126 -23.25 -3.32 -0.58
N MET A 127 -23.93 -2.46 0.17
CA MET A 127 -24.49 -2.82 1.47
C MET A 127 -25.74 -3.73 1.37
N GLN A 128 -26.55 -3.55 0.33
CA GLN A 128 -27.68 -4.43 0.05
C GLN A 128 -27.21 -5.81 -0.40
N ASP A 129 -26.16 -5.93 -1.21
CA ASP A 129 -25.60 -7.21 -1.67
C ASP A 129 -25.04 -8.03 -0.51
N ILE A 130 -24.36 -7.39 0.44
CA ILE A 130 -23.95 -8.03 1.71
C ILE A 130 -25.18 -8.56 2.44
N THR A 131 -26.21 -7.74 2.55
CA THR A 131 -27.46 -8.10 3.24
C THR A 131 -28.17 -9.26 2.54
N LEU A 132 -28.23 -9.25 1.21
CA LEU A 132 -28.78 -10.33 0.38
C LEU A 132 -27.95 -11.62 0.50
N SER A 133 -26.62 -11.51 0.50
CA SER A 133 -25.71 -12.66 0.68
C SER A 133 -25.84 -13.33 2.05
N LEU A 134 -26.19 -12.54 3.08
CA LEU A 134 -26.36 -13.02 4.46
C LEU A 134 -27.80 -13.41 4.79
N ASN A 135 -28.81 -12.78 4.15
CA ASN A 135 -30.24 -13.03 4.40
C ASN A 135 -30.87 -14.03 3.41
N GLY A 136 -30.17 -14.45 2.36
CA GLY A 136 -30.62 -15.46 1.40
C GLY A 136 -30.63 -16.88 1.97
N ASN A 137 -31.63 -17.18 2.83
CA ASN A 137 -32.01 -18.52 3.31
C ASN A 137 -31.04 -19.18 4.32
N ILE A 138 -31.51 -19.32 5.57
CA ILE A 138 -30.74 -19.70 6.78
C ILE A 138 -30.18 -21.15 6.75
N GLN A 139 -30.39 -21.92 5.68
CA GLN A 139 -29.83 -23.28 5.55
C GLN A 139 -28.43 -23.35 4.89
N SER A 140 -27.96 -22.35 4.11
CA SER A 140 -26.53 -22.19 3.78
C SER A 140 -26.20 -20.85 3.10
N SER A 141 -25.60 -19.90 3.83
CA SER A 141 -24.94 -18.73 3.21
C SER A 141 -23.67 -19.17 2.47
N SER A 142 -23.34 -18.59 1.31
CA SER A 142 -22.13 -18.94 0.51
C SER A 142 -20.82 -18.95 1.33
N LEU A 143 -20.72 -18.06 2.33
CA LEU A 143 -19.59 -18.04 3.27
C LEU A 143 -19.47 -19.35 4.08
N LEU A 144 -20.58 -19.89 4.57
CA LEU A 144 -20.59 -21.13 5.35
C LEU A 144 -20.20 -22.33 4.47
N GLU A 145 -20.75 -22.41 3.25
CA GLU A 145 -20.40 -23.47 2.30
C GLU A 145 -18.90 -23.46 1.98
N PHE A 146 -18.34 -22.28 1.75
CA PHE A 146 -16.90 -22.12 1.57
C PHE A 146 -16.11 -22.59 2.79
N LEU A 147 -16.47 -22.16 4.00
CA LEU A 147 -15.79 -22.58 5.23
C LEU A 147 -15.90 -24.09 5.49
N GLU A 148 -16.98 -24.73 5.07
CA GLU A 148 -17.10 -26.19 5.12
C GLU A 148 -16.15 -26.90 4.16
N GLN A 149 -15.94 -26.35 2.95
CA GLN A 149 -14.93 -26.87 2.03
C GLN A 149 -13.53 -26.67 2.60
N VAL A 150 -13.23 -25.49 3.17
CA VAL A 150 -11.98 -25.24 3.88
C VAL A 150 -11.78 -26.27 4.99
N ASN A 151 -12.78 -26.49 5.84
CA ASN A 151 -12.73 -27.47 6.94
C ASN A 151 -12.35 -28.87 6.43
N LYS A 152 -12.89 -29.30 5.27
CA LYS A 152 -12.57 -30.59 4.65
C LYS A 152 -11.12 -30.65 4.16
N ILE A 153 -10.64 -29.58 3.51
CA ILE A 153 -9.29 -29.53 2.94
C ILE A 153 -8.23 -29.53 4.04
N ILE A 154 -8.43 -28.73 5.10
CA ILE A 154 -7.46 -28.60 6.19
C ILE A 154 -7.61 -29.69 7.25
N LYS A 155 -8.62 -30.56 7.12
CA LYS A 155 -8.86 -31.65 8.07
C LYS A 155 -7.60 -32.50 8.23
N ASN A 156 -7.22 -32.76 9.48
CA ASN A 156 -6.03 -33.54 9.86
C ASN A 156 -4.68 -32.92 9.43
N LYS A 157 -4.64 -31.68 8.94
CA LYS A 157 -3.38 -30.97 8.65
C LYS A 157 -2.75 -30.38 9.91
N HIS A 158 -3.58 -30.02 10.90
CA HIS A 158 -3.17 -29.44 12.19
C HIS A 158 -2.22 -28.23 12.05
N LYS A 159 -2.47 -27.38 11.05
CA LYS A 159 -1.68 -26.17 10.79
C LYS A 159 -2.44 -24.92 11.23
N ARG A 160 -1.68 -23.85 11.45
CA ARG A 160 -2.27 -22.53 11.67
C ARG A 160 -3.11 -22.11 10.46
N ILE A 161 -4.14 -21.32 10.72
CA ILE A 161 -4.97 -20.70 9.68
C ILE A 161 -5.20 -19.23 10.01
N ILE A 162 -5.00 -18.37 9.02
CA ILE A 162 -5.15 -16.92 9.12
C ILE A 162 -6.26 -16.49 8.16
N PHE A 163 -7.13 -15.59 8.60
CA PHE A 163 -8.12 -14.97 7.72
C PHE A 163 -7.66 -13.55 7.36
N VAL A 164 -7.80 -13.19 6.08
CA VAL A 164 -7.41 -11.87 5.59
C VAL A 164 -8.49 -11.32 4.67
N GLY A 165 -8.68 -10.00 4.68
CA GLY A 165 -9.60 -9.39 3.73
C GLY A 165 -9.51 -7.87 3.68
N HIS A 166 -9.74 -7.34 2.49
CA HIS A 166 -9.83 -5.90 2.22
C HIS A 166 -11.27 -5.44 2.16
N SER A 167 -11.58 -4.22 2.61
CA SER A 167 -12.89 -3.62 2.36
C SER A 167 -14.00 -4.54 2.88
N LEU A 168 -15.01 -4.87 2.05
CA LEU A 168 -16.01 -5.89 2.33
C LEU A 168 -15.39 -7.27 2.64
N GLY A 169 -14.33 -7.68 1.93
CA GLY A 169 -13.61 -8.90 2.24
C GLY A 169 -13.17 -8.99 3.70
N GLY A 170 -12.71 -7.89 4.31
CA GLY A 170 -12.35 -7.90 5.73
C GLY A 170 -13.55 -7.89 6.68
N TYR A 171 -14.73 -7.42 6.26
CA TYR A 171 -15.98 -7.66 7.00
C TYR A 171 -16.36 -9.14 6.94
N LEU A 172 -16.24 -9.77 5.77
CA LEU A 172 -16.47 -11.22 5.60
C LEU A 172 -15.49 -12.05 6.44
N ALA A 173 -14.22 -11.62 6.56
CA ALA A 173 -13.24 -12.26 7.43
C ALA A 173 -13.65 -12.22 8.91
N GLN A 174 -14.16 -11.08 9.38
CA GLN A 174 -14.70 -10.94 10.75
C GLN A 174 -15.94 -11.82 10.95
N MET A 175 -16.86 -11.86 9.97
CA MET A 175 -18.03 -12.74 10.03
C MET A 175 -17.64 -14.23 10.00
N ALA A 176 -16.60 -14.58 9.25
CA ALA A 176 -16.07 -15.94 9.19
C ALA A 176 -15.50 -16.38 10.54
N LEU A 177 -14.79 -15.48 11.24
CA LEU A 177 -14.36 -15.72 12.63
C LEU A 177 -15.56 -16.00 13.55
N ILE A 178 -16.61 -15.17 13.49
CA ILE A 178 -17.84 -15.38 14.29
C ILE A 178 -18.50 -16.72 13.94
N TYR A 179 -18.48 -17.12 12.67
CA TYR A 179 -19.02 -18.40 12.24
C TYR A 179 -18.23 -19.57 12.84
N CYS A 180 -16.90 -19.49 12.85
CA CYS A 180 -16.02 -20.52 13.40
C CYS A 180 -16.08 -20.58 14.93
N ASP A 181 -16.05 -19.44 15.61
CA ASP A 181 -15.87 -19.39 17.07
C ASP A 181 -17.19 -19.48 17.84
N ILE A 182 -18.29 -19.08 17.20
CA ILE A 182 -19.56 -18.85 17.89
C ILE A 182 -20.71 -19.57 17.21
N LYS A 183 -21.07 -19.19 15.98
CA LYS A 183 -22.36 -19.57 15.37
C LYS A 183 -22.41 -21.03 14.90
N TYR A 184 -21.30 -21.53 14.35
CA TYR A 184 -21.21 -22.85 13.73
C TYR A 184 -20.02 -23.66 14.25
N LYS A 185 -19.53 -23.37 15.46
CA LYS A 185 -18.38 -24.02 16.10
C LYS A 185 -18.44 -25.55 16.08
N ASP A 186 -19.62 -26.13 16.33
CA ASP A 186 -19.79 -27.58 16.32
C ASP A 186 -19.69 -28.19 14.92
N LYS A 187 -20.01 -27.40 13.88
CA LYS A 187 -19.96 -27.80 12.47
C LYS A 187 -18.59 -27.54 11.85
N LEU A 188 -17.98 -26.41 12.18
CA LEU A 188 -16.67 -25.95 11.73
C LEU A 188 -15.65 -26.30 12.81
N SER A 189 -14.98 -27.45 12.67
CA SER A 189 -14.02 -27.96 13.65
C SER A 189 -12.65 -27.24 13.62
N PHE A 190 -12.64 -25.96 13.27
CA PHE A 190 -11.45 -25.12 13.22
C PHE A 190 -11.81 -23.67 13.52
N SER A 191 -10.79 -22.89 13.87
CA SER A 191 -10.89 -21.46 14.14
C SER A 191 -9.63 -20.78 13.60
N PRO A 192 -9.72 -19.57 12.99
CA PRO A 192 -8.54 -18.82 12.64
C PRO A 192 -7.73 -18.48 13.90
N ASN A 193 -6.41 -18.54 13.76
CA ASN A 193 -5.46 -18.07 14.76
C ASN A 193 -5.42 -16.55 14.83
N GLU A 194 -5.47 -15.90 13.66
CA GLU A 194 -5.40 -14.45 13.48
C GLU A 194 -6.31 -14.03 12.34
N VAL A 195 -6.81 -12.80 12.41
CA VAL A 195 -7.63 -12.16 11.39
C VAL A 195 -7.07 -10.77 11.09
N TYR A 196 -6.66 -10.53 9.86
CA TYR A 196 -6.16 -9.24 9.41
C TYR A 196 -7.13 -8.60 8.43
N THR A 197 -7.61 -7.41 8.80
CA THR A 197 -8.52 -6.66 7.93
C THR A 197 -7.85 -5.40 7.42
N PHE A 198 -8.04 -5.09 6.13
CA PHE A 198 -7.37 -3.98 5.46
C PHE A 198 -8.41 -2.98 4.94
N ASN A 199 -8.37 -1.73 5.41
CA ASN A 199 -9.38 -0.73 5.04
C ASN A 199 -10.81 -1.27 5.16
N SER A 200 -11.12 -2.02 6.22
CA SER A 200 -12.41 -2.71 6.35
C SER A 200 -13.34 -2.06 7.36
N PRO A 201 -14.65 -2.06 7.12
CA PRO A 201 -15.61 -1.66 8.13
C PRO A 201 -15.61 -2.66 9.29
N SER A 202 -16.01 -2.18 10.47
CA SER A 202 -16.21 -3.04 11.64
C SER A 202 -17.54 -3.80 11.53
N VAL A 203 -17.59 -5.02 12.05
CA VAL A 203 -18.86 -5.73 12.21
C VAL A 203 -19.83 -5.01 13.14
N TYR A 204 -19.36 -4.20 14.11
CA TYR A 204 -20.20 -3.55 15.12
C TYR A 204 -20.75 -2.17 14.73
N GLY A 205 -20.34 -1.61 13.61
CA GLY A 205 -20.83 -0.30 13.22
C GLY A 205 -20.26 0.18 11.91
N TRP A 206 -21.11 0.89 11.16
CA TRP A 206 -20.75 1.60 9.95
C TRP A 206 -20.92 3.09 10.24
N ASN A 207 -19.82 3.85 10.33
CA ASN A 207 -19.90 5.30 10.52
C ASN A 207 -19.97 6.00 9.16
N PHE A 208 -21.18 6.08 8.61
CA PHE A 208 -21.44 6.89 7.41
C PHE A 208 -22.04 8.25 7.80
N PRO A 209 -21.41 9.39 7.44
CA PRO A 209 -22.10 10.67 7.44
C PRO A 209 -23.07 10.69 6.25
N ASN A 210 -24.37 10.70 6.54
CA ASN A 210 -25.50 10.99 5.62
C ASN A 210 -26.07 9.88 4.71
N ILE A 211 -26.11 8.61 5.14
CA ILE A 211 -26.94 7.61 4.45
C ILE A 211 -27.99 7.03 5.42
N ALA A 212 -29.25 7.09 5.02
CA ALA A 212 -30.35 6.44 5.72
C ALA A 212 -30.24 4.91 5.53
N ILE A 213 -29.57 4.23 6.46
CA ILE A 213 -29.59 2.77 6.54
C ILE A 213 -30.99 2.35 7.02
N ASN A 214 -31.57 1.33 6.39
CA ASN A 214 -32.87 0.80 6.78
C ASN A 214 -32.86 0.38 8.27
N PRO A 215 -33.80 0.85 9.10
CA PRO A 215 -33.88 0.51 10.53
C PRO A 215 -33.91 -0.99 10.81
N ASN A 216 -34.48 -1.80 9.91
CA ASN A 216 -34.48 -3.25 10.04
C ASN A 216 -33.08 -3.87 9.87
N THR A 217 -32.22 -3.27 9.05
CA THR A 217 -30.83 -3.70 8.86
C THR A 217 -30.00 -3.45 10.12
N ILE A 218 -30.15 -2.27 10.73
CA ILE A 218 -29.52 -1.93 12.01
C ILE A 218 -30.00 -2.91 13.09
N LYS A 219 -31.31 -3.22 13.13
CA LYS A 219 -31.89 -4.15 14.10
C LYS A 219 -31.39 -5.59 13.94
N ILE A 220 -31.31 -6.12 12.71
CA ILE A 220 -30.78 -7.48 12.45
C ILE A 220 -29.30 -7.56 12.85
N MET A 221 -28.49 -6.55 12.49
CA MET A 221 -27.09 -6.49 12.89
C MET A 221 -26.96 -6.39 14.43
N GLN A 222 -27.73 -5.52 15.08
CA GLN A 222 -27.75 -5.38 16.53
C GLN A 222 -28.26 -6.64 17.25
N ASP A 223 -29.21 -7.38 16.68
CA ASP A 223 -29.71 -8.64 17.27
C ASP A 223 -28.69 -9.78 17.12
N LEU A 224 -27.93 -9.81 16.02
CA LEU A 224 -26.80 -10.72 15.81
C LEU A 224 -25.62 -10.38 16.72
N LEU A 225 -25.30 -9.10 16.91
CA LEU A 225 -24.08 -8.64 17.58
C LEU A 225 -24.28 -8.34 19.07
N GLY A 226 -25.48 -7.88 19.45
CA GLY A 226 -25.88 -7.60 20.84
C GLY A 226 -25.98 -8.84 21.72
N LYS A 227 -25.98 -10.05 21.12
CA LYS A 227 -25.83 -11.33 21.84
C LYS A 227 -24.38 -11.75 22.08
N TYR A 228 -23.42 -11.18 21.36
CA TYR A 228 -22.00 -11.52 21.44
C TYR A 228 -21.22 -10.25 21.84
N THR A 229 -21.47 -9.80 23.07
CA THR A 229 -20.90 -8.59 23.68
C THR A 229 -19.39 -8.70 23.91
N ILE A 230 -18.68 -7.69 23.41
CA ILE A 230 -17.42 -7.12 23.95
C ILE A 230 -16.29 -8.14 24.15
N ASP A 231 -15.99 -8.89 23.11
CA ASP A 231 -14.60 -9.24 22.82
C ASP A 231 -14.50 -9.55 21.34
N VAL A 232 -14.09 -8.58 20.50
CA VAL A 232 -13.83 -8.82 19.07
C VAL A 232 -12.50 -9.55 18.89
N SER A 233 -12.19 -10.46 19.82
CA SER A 233 -11.02 -11.28 20.01
C SER A 233 -9.67 -10.57 19.95
N GLU A 234 -8.78 -10.97 20.84
CA GLU A 234 -7.33 -10.72 20.72
C GLU A 234 -6.74 -11.15 19.36
N LYS A 235 -7.48 -11.89 18.52
CA LYS A 235 -7.06 -12.39 17.20
C LYS A 235 -7.30 -11.42 16.04
N ILE A 236 -8.04 -10.32 16.21
CA ILE A 236 -8.32 -9.38 15.09
C ILE A 236 -7.36 -8.22 15.15
N THR A 237 -6.68 -7.95 14.03
CA THR A 237 -5.90 -6.74 13.81
C THR A 237 -6.47 -5.96 12.62
N HIS A 238 -6.76 -4.69 12.85
CA HIS A 238 -7.27 -3.77 11.84
C HIS A 238 -6.14 -2.90 11.30
N ILE A 239 -5.81 -3.04 10.01
CA ILE A 239 -4.85 -2.19 9.32
C ILE A 239 -5.61 -1.26 8.37
N TYR A 240 -5.38 0.04 8.46
CA TYR A 240 -6.17 0.99 7.67
C TYR A 240 -5.38 2.23 7.28
N ASP A 241 -5.83 2.86 6.21
CA ASP A 241 -5.32 4.15 5.77
C ASP A 241 -5.88 5.28 6.66
N ASN A 242 -5.01 5.92 7.43
CA ASN A 242 -5.36 7.06 8.30
C ASN A 242 -5.22 8.42 7.58
N GLY A 243 -4.91 8.41 6.28
CA GLY A 243 -4.56 9.57 5.47
C GLY A 243 -5.74 10.40 4.94
N LYS A 244 -7.00 9.89 5.01
CA LYS A 244 -8.29 10.61 4.79
C LYS A 244 -9.55 9.74 4.58
N ILE A 245 -9.48 8.40 4.67
CA ILE A 245 -10.68 7.54 4.54
C ILE A 245 -11.53 7.62 5.82
N GLU A 246 -12.29 8.70 5.99
CA GLU A 246 -13.02 8.99 7.23
C GLU A 246 -14.08 7.93 7.59
N ILE A 247 -14.78 7.39 6.59
CA ILE A 247 -15.94 6.49 6.78
C ILE A 247 -15.54 5.13 7.36
N ILE A 248 -14.40 4.59 6.91
CA ILE A 248 -13.94 3.26 7.32
C ILE A 248 -13.09 3.36 8.58
N ALA A 249 -12.24 4.40 8.66
CA ALA A 249 -11.46 4.67 9.86
C ALA A 249 -12.40 4.88 11.06
N SER A 250 -13.45 5.70 10.94
CA SER A 250 -14.46 5.99 11.98
C SER A 250 -15.11 4.75 12.59
N ALA A 251 -15.29 3.66 11.82
CA ALA A 251 -15.81 2.38 12.30
C ALA A 251 -14.80 1.57 13.13
N GLN A 252 -13.51 1.88 13.00
CA GLN A 252 -12.40 1.21 13.69
C GLN A 252 -11.82 2.05 14.85
N TYR A 253 -12.19 3.33 15.00
CA TYR A 253 -11.69 4.17 16.10
C TYR A 253 -12.15 3.60 17.45
N GLY A 254 -11.18 3.30 18.31
CA GLY A 254 -11.39 2.75 19.65
C GLY A 254 -11.09 1.26 19.77
N ALA A 255 -10.84 0.54 18.68
CA ALA A 255 -10.31 -0.82 18.75
C ALA A 255 -8.86 -0.79 19.27
N SER A 256 -8.55 -1.62 20.26
CA SER A 256 -7.19 -1.73 20.82
C SER A 256 -6.17 -2.25 19.81
N ASN A 257 -6.62 -2.97 18.79
CA ASN A 257 -5.80 -3.68 17.80
C ASN A 257 -5.84 -2.99 16.43
N ALA A 258 -5.85 -1.66 16.41
CA ALA A 258 -5.91 -0.86 15.18
C ALA A 258 -4.57 -0.19 14.85
N LEU A 259 -4.11 -0.37 13.62
CA LEU A 259 -2.85 0.14 13.08
C LEU A 259 -3.13 1.09 11.91
N GLY A 260 -3.03 2.40 12.18
CA GLY A 260 -3.22 3.44 11.17
C GLY A 260 -1.94 3.66 10.35
N ILE A 261 -2.01 3.45 9.04
CA ILE A 261 -0.92 3.65 8.08
C ILE A 261 -1.20 4.90 7.26
N TYR A 262 -0.22 5.78 7.15
CA TYR A 262 -0.34 7.01 6.38
C TYR A 262 0.14 6.79 4.94
N THR A 263 -0.78 6.62 3.98
CA THR A 263 -0.41 6.34 2.57
C THR A 263 -0.15 7.60 1.75
N GLY A 264 -0.57 8.77 2.24
CA GLY A 264 -0.52 10.03 1.49
C GLY A 264 -1.55 10.14 0.36
N LYS A 265 -2.45 9.15 0.19
CA LYS A 265 -3.53 9.16 -0.79
C LYS A 265 -4.89 9.07 -0.07
N ASN A 266 -5.93 9.65 -0.66
CA ASN A 266 -7.31 9.42 -0.21
C ASN A 266 -7.97 8.43 -1.16
N ASP A 267 -7.60 7.16 -1.07
CA ASP A 267 -8.05 6.12 -1.98
C ASP A 267 -8.38 4.85 -1.18
N HIS A 268 -9.57 4.31 -1.42
CA HIS A 268 -10.00 3.09 -0.76
C HIS A 268 -9.36 1.82 -1.38
N SER A 269 -8.67 1.96 -2.52
CA SER A 269 -7.80 0.92 -3.05
C SER A 269 -6.85 0.39 -1.97
N ILE A 270 -6.60 -0.91 -2.03
CA ILE A 270 -5.64 -1.56 -1.15
C ILE A 270 -4.18 -1.33 -1.59
N LYS A 271 -3.95 -1.00 -2.88
CA LYS A 271 -2.60 -0.80 -3.45
C LYS A 271 -1.75 0.23 -2.69
N PRO A 272 -2.24 1.45 -2.38
CA PRO A 272 -1.46 2.40 -1.59
C PRO A 272 -1.07 1.88 -0.21
N LEU A 273 -1.98 1.14 0.45
CA LEU A 273 -1.75 0.57 1.77
C LEU A 273 -0.63 -0.48 1.74
N VAL A 274 -0.70 -1.42 0.78
CA VAL A 274 0.31 -2.47 0.61
C VAL A 274 1.67 -1.89 0.22
N ASN A 275 1.70 -0.94 -0.73
CA ASN A 275 2.93 -0.27 -1.11
C ASN A 275 3.59 0.45 0.07
N THR A 276 2.79 1.08 0.94
CA THR A 276 3.28 1.80 2.12
C THR A 276 3.81 0.84 3.18
N LEU A 277 3.10 -0.26 3.46
CA LEU A 277 3.56 -1.30 4.39
C LEU A 277 4.88 -1.94 3.93
N TYR A 278 4.96 -2.27 2.63
CA TYR A 278 6.18 -2.83 2.04
C TYR A 278 7.35 -1.84 2.13
N PHE A 279 7.08 -0.56 1.87
CA PHE A 279 8.06 0.52 2.00
C PHE A 279 8.52 0.72 3.45
N TYR A 280 7.61 0.62 4.42
CA TYR A 280 7.94 0.71 5.84
C TYR A 280 8.86 -0.42 6.29
N SER A 281 8.58 -1.66 5.86
CA SER A 281 9.49 -2.78 6.08
C SER A 281 10.88 -2.48 5.50
N TYR A 282 10.94 -2.05 4.24
CA TYR A 282 12.20 -1.74 3.56
C TYR A 282 13.01 -0.63 4.26
N LEU A 283 12.35 0.43 4.76
CA LEU A 283 13.03 1.49 5.51
C LEU A 283 13.71 0.94 6.78
N LEU A 284 13.09 -0.03 7.45
CA LEU A 284 13.62 -0.61 8.68
C LEU A 284 14.67 -1.70 8.46
N GLU A 285 14.88 -2.18 7.22
CA GLU A 285 15.98 -3.10 6.90
C GLU A 285 17.35 -2.45 7.01
N LEU A 286 17.43 -1.12 6.98
CA LEU A 286 18.66 -0.40 7.29
C LEU A 286 18.82 -0.27 8.81
N ASP A 287 19.87 -0.89 9.37
CA ASP A 287 20.17 -0.88 10.81
C ASP A 287 20.15 0.52 11.42
N ALA A 288 20.66 1.53 10.70
CA ALA A 288 20.68 2.91 11.14
C ALA A 288 19.26 3.48 11.37
N ASN A 289 18.26 3.08 10.56
CA ASN A 289 16.86 3.46 10.78
C ASN A 289 16.23 2.62 11.88
N TYR A 290 16.46 1.30 11.87
CA TYR A 290 15.91 0.40 12.88
C TYR A 290 16.33 0.81 14.30
N ASN A 291 17.60 1.16 14.48
CA ASN A 291 18.15 1.59 15.77
C ASN A 291 17.43 2.81 16.37
N LYS A 292 16.73 3.61 15.56
CA LYS A 292 15.92 4.76 16.02
C LYS A 292 14.59 4.35 16.64
N VAL A 293 14.15 3.11 16.39
CA VAL A 293 12.86 2.58 16.84
C VAL A 293 12.96 1.18 17.49
N LYS A 294 14.17 0.68 17.73
CA LYS A 294 14.42 -0.68 18.22
C LYS A 294 13.69 -0.98 19.53
N ASP A 295 13.65 -0.01 20.44
CA ASP A 295 13.08 -0.14 21.79
C ASP A 295 11.60 0.28 21.86
N LYS A 296 10.98 0.63 20.72
CA LYS A 296 9.58 1.08 20.64
C LYS A 296 8.60 -0.08 20.44
N SER A 297 7.32 0.07 20.71
CA SER A 297 6.27 -0.87 20.26
C SER A 297 6.08 -0.81 18.73
N LEU A 298 5.37 -1.78 18.14
CA LEU A 298 5.01 -1.76 16.72
C LEU A 298 4.23 -0.48 16.35
N SER A 299 3.26 -0.09 17.18
CA SER A 299 2.46 1.11 16.97
C SER A 299 3.32 2.38 16.94
N GLU A 300 4.25 2.52 17.89
CA GLU A 300 5.20 3.63 17.91
C GLU A 300 6.22 3.61 16.76
N CYS A 301 6.59 2.42 16.25
CA CYS A 301 7.36 2.28 15.02
C CYS A 301 6.58 2.79 13.81
N ILE A 302 5.31 2.39 13.68
CA ILE A 302 4.40 2.85 12.61
C ILE A 302 4.20 4.36 12.71
N GLU A 303 4.05 4.92 13.91
CA GLU A 303 3.92 6.36 14.09
C GLU A 303 5.17 7.12 13.62
N TYR A 304 6.36 6.61 13.94
CA TYR A 304 7.62 7.18 13.46
C TYR A 304 7.70 7.19 11.92
N LEU A 305 7.32 6.09 11.28
CA LEU A 305 7.31 5.94 9.82
C LEU A 305 6.22 6.81 9.16
N ASN A 306 5.04 6.90 9.76
CA ASN A 306 3.97 7.82 9.36
C ASN A 306 4.43 9.27 9.41
N HIS A 307 5.18 9.65 10.45
CA HIS A 307 5.76 10.99 10.55
C HIS A 307 6.78 11.24 9.41
N PHE A 308 7.58 10.24 9.05
CA PHE A 308 8.47 10.34 7.90
C PHE A 308 7.71 10.55 6.58
N MET A 309 6.64 9.78 6.33
CA MET A 309 5.79 9.95 5.15
C MET A 309 5.08 11.31 5.10
N LYS A 310 4.61 11.82 6.24
CA LYS A 310 4.05 13.18 6.33
C LYS A 310 5.09 14.25 5.99
N ASN A 311 6.33 14.07 6.42
CA ASN A 311 7.41 14.98 6.06
C ASN A 311 7.75 14.94 4.56
N ILE A 312 7.64 13.77 3.91
CA ILE A 312 7.74 13.64 2.44
C ILE A 312 6.62 14.44 1.75
N GLN A 313 5.39 14.36 2.24
CA GLN A 313 4.28 15.19 1.76
C GLN A 313 4.63 16.68 1.90
N ILE A 314 5.04 17.13 3.10
CA ILE A 314 5.39 18.54 3.37
C ILE A 314 6.49 19.01 2.42
N TYR A 315 7.54 18.21 2.20
CA TYR A 315 8.61 18.51 1.25
C TYR A 315 8.07 18.72 -0.16
N THR A 316 7.25 17.78 -0.65
CA THR A 316 6.70 17.82 -2.01
C THR A 316 5.76 19.01 -2.19
N GLU A 317 4.86 19.27 -1.23
CA GLU A 317 3.95 20.41 -1.26
C GLU A 317 4.69 21.75 -1.21
N THR A 318 5.75 21.84 -0.40
CA THR A 318 6.48 23.10 -0.18
C THR A 318 7.44 23.42 -1.32
N PHE A 319 8.24 22.45 -1.78
CA PHE A 319 9.37 22.72 -2.67
C PHE A 319 9.13 22.29 -4.12
N VAL A 320 8.18 21.39 -4.38
CA VAL A 320 7.89 20.90 -5.73
C VAL A 320 6.65 21.60 -6.29
N LEU A 321 5.56 21.60 -5.53
CA LEU A 321 4.26 22.14 -5.98
C LEU A 321 4.20 23.67 -5.98
N LYS A 322 4.59 24.34 -4.88
CA LYS A 322 4.54 25.81 -4.80
C LYS A 322 5.49 26.52 -5.77
N ASN A 323 6.59 25.87 -6.15
CA ASN A 323 7.53 26.41 -7.12
C ASN A 323 7.06 26.26 -8.58
N ASN A 324 6.00 25.48 -8.85
CA ASN A 324 5.51 25.25 -10.21
C ASN A 324 4.46 26.29 -10.66
N ALA A 325 4.79 27.58 -10.47
CA ALA A 325 3.94 28.72 -10.86
C ALA A 325 3.58 28.75 -12.36
N ILE A 326 4.41 28.12 -13.20
CA ILE A 326 4.24 28.01 -14.65
C ILE A 326 3.00 27.18 -15.00
N ASN A 327 2.72 26.12 -14.24
CA ASN A 327 1.60 25.23 -14.52
C ASN A 327 0.25 25.83 -14.09
N ASN A 328 0.21 26.57 -12.98
CA ASN A 328 -0.99 27.31 -12.57
C ASN A 328 -1.39 28.38 -13.61
N LYS A 329 -0.40 29.05 -14.24
CA LYS A 329 -0.64 30.06 -15.27
C LYS A 329 -1.17 29.45 -16.56
N ASN A 330 -0.61 28.33 -17.01
CA ASN A 330 -1.09 27.60 -18.19
C ASN A 330 -2.49 27.00 -17.97
N PHE A 331 -2.75 26.45 -16.79
CA PHE A 331 -4.07 25.95 -16.39
C PHE A 331 -5.16 27.04 -16.42
N ALA A 332 -4.86 28.23 -15.89
CA ALA A 332 -5.79 29.36 -15.89
C ALA A 332 -6.11 29.89 -17.29
N LEU A 333 -5.16 29.83 -18.22
CA LEU A 333 -5.33 30.29 -19.61
C LEU A 333 -6.26 29.39 -20.43
N LYS A 334 -6.24 28.06 -20.23
CA LYS A 334 -7.13 27.14 -20.97
C LYS A 334 -8.51 26.93 -20.32
N ASN A 335 -8.63 27.05 -19.00
CA ASN A 335 -9.91 27.01 -18.29
C ASN A 335 -10.57 28.39 -18.22
N GLY A 336 -10.47 29.20 -19.29
CA GLY A 336 -11.10 30.51 -19.38
C GLY A 336 -12.59 30.50 -19.01
N PRO A 337 -13.24 31.67 -18.88
CA PRO A 337 -14.54 31.83 -18.21
C PRO A 337 -15.71 31.01 -18.78
N LEU A 338 -15.54 30.33 -19.93
CA LEU A 338 -16.55 29.59 -20.68
C LEU A 338 -16.29 28.06 -20.81
N GLY A 339 -15.34 27.48 -20.06
CA GLY A 339 -15.12 26.03 -20.07
C GLY A 339 -16.29 25.25 -19.45
N LEU A 340 -17.03 24.48 -20.27
CA LEU A 340 -18.19 23.66 -19.88
C LEU A 340 -17.86 22.48 -18.94
N PHE A 341 -16.58 22.08 -18.86
CA PHE A 341 -16.08 21.07 -17.91
C PHE A 341 -14.75 21.55 -17.32
N ARG A 342 -14.78 21.99 -16.06
CA ARG A 342 -13.57 22.37 -15.31
C ARG A 342 -12.94 21.11 -14.71
N SER A 343 -11.95 20.52 -15.35
CA SER A 343 -11.09 19.53 -14.69
C SER A 343 -10.07 20.26 -13.80
N SER A 344 -9.93 19.85 -12.54
CA SER A 344 -8.84 20.29 -11.67
C SER A 344 -7.55 19.58 -12.04
N PRO A 345 -6.36 20.18 -11.87
CA PRO A 345 -5.11 19.46 -12.06
C PRO A 345 -5.07 18.25 -11.13
N GLU A 346 -4.58 17.11 -11.64
CA GLU A 346 -4.31 15.96 -10.80
C GLU A 346 -3.24 16.34 -9.76
N LYS A 347 -3.56 16.09 -8.48
CA LYS A 347 -2.62 16.31 -7.38
C LYS A 347 -1.46 15.35 -7.51
N ILE A 348 -0.24 15.84 -7.27
CA ILE A 348 0.95 14.99 -7.22
C ILE A 348 0.74 13.91 -6.17
N ASN A 349 0.91 12.65 -6.55
CA ASN A 349 1.09 11.60 -5.56
C ASN A 349 2.48 11.75 -4.94
N HIS A 350 2.51 12.27 -3.71
CA HIS A 350 3.77 12.58 -3.01
C HIS A 350 4.67 11.36 -2.84
N PHE A 351 4.08 10.18 -2.68
CA PHE A 351 4.84 8.94 -2.50
C PHE A 351 5.48 8.46 -3.80
N GLU A 352 4.71 8.45 -4.90
CA GLU A 352 5.24 8.12 -6.24
C GLU A 352 6.33 9.11 -6.65
N TYR A 353 6.11 10.41 -6.45
CA TYR A 353 7.11 11.44 -6.73
C TYR A 353 8.39 11.21 -5.92
N PHE A 354 8.25 10.98 -4.61
CA PHE A 354 9.38 10.72 -3.72
C PHE A 354 10.19 9.50 -4.18
N LEU A 355 9.53 8.38 -4.46
CA LEU A 355 10.21 7.18 -4.93
C LEU A 355 10.85 7.37 -6.31
N SER A 356 10.31 8.24 -7.16
CA SER A 356 10.92 8.60 -8.44
C SER A 356 12.23 9.36 -8.24
N LEU A 357 12.29 10.26 -7.25
CA LEU A 357 13.53 10.92 -6.83
C LEU A 357 14.53 9.90 -6.26
N ILE A 358 14.09 8.97 -5.44
CA ILE A 358 14.96 7.89 -4.93
C ILE A 358 15.50 7.04 -6.06
N ALA A 359 14.67 6.62 -7.02
CA ALA A 359 15.08 5.85 -8.19
C ALA A 359 16.14 6.59 -9.01
N THR A 360 15.97 7.91 -9.18
CA THR A 360 16.96 8.78 -9.86
C THR A 360 18.29 8.81 -9.11
N ILE A 361 18.27 9.01 -7.79
CA ILE A 361 19.49 9.00 -6.95
C ILE A 361 20.19 7.63 -7.02
N MET A 362 19.42 6.55 -6.99
CA MET A 362 19.92 5.19 -7.11
C MET A 362 20.41 4.86 -8.53
N GLN A 363 20.07 5.68 -9.53
CA GLN A 363 20.27 5.41 -10.96
C GLN A 363 19.56 4.12 -11.41
N GLU A 364 18.37 3.88 -10.86
CA GLU A 364 17.51 2.72 -11.12
C GLU A 364 16.21 3.17 -11.81
N THR A 365 16.34 3.90 -12.92
CA THR A 365 15.20 4.52 -13.60
C THR A 365 14.64 3.69 -14.75
N ASN A 366 15.46 2.78 -15.32
CA ASN A 366 15.09 1.99 -16.49
C ASN A 366 13.87 1.12 -16.19
N ASP A 367 12.88 1.17 -17.09
CA ASP A 367 11.62 0.42 -17.06
C ASP A 367 10.69 0.70 -15.86
N ILE A 368 11.10 1.58 -14.94
CA ILE A 368 10.40 1.88 -13.68
C ILE A 368 9.70 3.23 -13.74
N LEU A 369 10.35 4.25 -14.32
CA LEU A 369 9.74 5.56 -14.51
C LEU A 369 8.94 5.59 -15.81
N GLU A 370 7.70 6.02 -15.71
CA GLU A 370 6.82 6.27 -16.85
C GLU A 370 6.76 7.79 -17.07
N GLU A 371 6.84 8.22 -18.33
CA GLU A 371 6.46 9.60 -18.64
C GLU A 371 4.97 9.73 -18.34
N LEU A 372 4.63 10.59 -17.38
CA LEU A 372 3.27 11.13 -17.32
C LEU A 372 3.01 11.68 -18.71
N GLY A 373 2.01 11.14 -19.41
CA GLY A 373 1.72 11.55 -20.78
C GLY A 373 1.53 13.07 -20.88
N ASP A 374 1.29 13.59 -22.08
CA ASP A 374 0.92 14.99 -22.31
C ASP A 374 -0.45 15.38 -21.69
N ASN A 375 -0.77 14.84 -20.52
CA ASN A 375 -1.91 15.21 -19.71
C ASN A 375 -1.68 16.64 -19.22
N TYR A 376 -2.29 17.57 -19.94
CA TYR A 376 -2.24 19.01 -19.68
C TYR A 376 -2.67 19.38 -18.25
N TYR A 377 -3.35 18.46 -17.56
CA TYR A 377 -3.85 18.60 -16.20
C TYR A 377 -2.91 18.00 -15.14
N ALA A 378 -1.72 17.49 -15.49
CA ALA A 378 -0.72 17.13 -14.51
C ALA A 378 -0.02 18.39 -13.96
N SER A 379 0.07 18.52 -12.64
CA SER A 379 0.74 19.66 -11.99
C SER A 379 2.27 19.67 -12.14
N TYR A 380 2.86 18.70 -12.85
CA TYR A 380 4.30 18.50 -13.03
C TYR A 380 4.59 17.63 -14.27
N LYS A 381 5.75 17.86 -14.92
CA LYS A 381 6.24 17.09 -16.09
C LYS A 381 7.52 16.33 -15.73
N ALA A 382 7.47 15.47 -14.73
CA ALA A 382 8.59 14.60 -14.38
C ALA A 382 8.16 13.13 -14.53
N PRO A 383 9.02 12.25 -15.07
CA PRO A 383 8.74 10.82 -15.08
C PRO A 383 8.48 10.31 -13.66
N THR A 384 7.46 9.46 -13.50
CA THR A 384 7.07 8.92 -12.20
C THR A 384 6.99 7.42 -12.18
N ILE A 385 7.30 6.83 -11.04
CA ILE A 385 7.01 5.44 -10.77
C ILE A 385 5.51 5.23 -10.57
N SER A 386 4.93 4.28 -11.30
CA SER A 386 3.54 3.86 -11.14
C SER A 386 3.37 2.95 -9.92
N GLN A 387 2.17 2.91 -9.33
CA GLN A 387 1.92 2.12 -8.10
C GLN A 387 2.24 0.63 -8.25
N THR A 388 2.00 0.07 -9.43
CA THR A 388 2.24 -1.35 -9.75
C THR A 388 3.73 -1.70 -9.81
N LYS A 389 4.61 -0.69 -9.95
CA LYS A 389 6.07 -0.87 -10.03
C LYS A 389 6.82 -0.57 -8.74
N ILE A 390 6.14 -0.02 -7.72
CA ILE A 390 6.77 0.39 -6.45
C ILE A 390 7.46 -0.78 -5.75
N ILE A 391 6.78 -1.92 -5.60
CA ILE A 391 7.33 -3.09 -4.89
C ILE A 391 8.51 -3.67 -5.66
N ASP A 392 8.40 -3.80 -6.99
CA ASP A 392 9.49 -4.25 -7.84
C ASP A 392 10.72 -3.32 -7.75
N PHE A 393 10.52 -2.01 -7.69
CA PHE A 393 11.60 -1.05 -7.45
C PHE A 393 12.28 -1.28 -6.10
N ILE A 394 11.49 -1.43 -5.02
CA ILE A 394 12.01 -1.72 -3.68
C ILE A 394 12.82 -3.02 -3.68
N LEU A 395 12.28 -4.09 -4.26
CA LEU A 395 12.96 -5.40 -4.40
C LEU A 395 14.28 -5.28 -5.18
N LYS A 396 14.33 -4.47 -6.25
CA LYS A 396 15.57 -4.19 -6.98
C LYS A 396 16.57 -3.41 -6.14
N ALA A 397 16.13 -2.44 -5.35
CA ALA A 397 16.99 -1.66 -4.46
C ALA A 397 17.61 -2.55 -3.37
N GLN A 398 16.79 -3.42 -2.75
CA GLN A 398 17.23 -4.42 -1.76
C GLN A 398 18.30 -5.36 -2.32
N LYS A 399 18.06 -5.93 -3.51
CA LYS A 399 19.04 -6.81 -4.18
C LYS A 399 20.39 -6.12 -4.43
N LYS A 400 20.38 -4.80 -4.61
CA LYS A 400 21.58 -3.97 -4.83
C LYS A 400 22.12 -3.34 -3.55
N GLU A 401 21.56 -3.70 -2.40
CA GLU A 401 21.94 -3.19 -1.08
C GLU A 401 21.91 -1.66 -0.98
N LYS A 402 20.97 -1.02 -1.69
CA LYS A 402 20.72 0.42 -1.64
C LYS A 402 19.55 0.70 -0.72
N TYR A 403 19.72 1.64 0.20
CA TYR A 403 18.77 1.96 1.26
C TYR A 403 18.57 3.46 1.42
N ILE A 404 17.43 3.84 2.01
CA ILE A 404 17.12 5.22 2.36
C ILE A 404 17.46 5.39 3.84
N LEU A 405 18.35 6.33 4.17
CA LEU A 405 18.58 6.74 5.55
C LEU A 405 17.63 7.89 5.89
N ILE A 406 16.81 7.70 6.92
CA ILE A 406 15.91 8.74 7.45
C ILE A 406 16.74 9.70 8.30
N LEU A 407 16.67 11.00 8.01
CA LEU A 407 17.27 12.04 8.84
C LEU A 407 16.21 12.65 9.75
N ASP A 408 16.42 12.56 11.06
CA ASP A 408 15.50 13.09 12.06
C ASP A 408 16.07 14.30 12.80
N LYS A 409 15.29 14.81 13.76
CA LYS A 409 15.65 15.98 14.57
C LYS A 409 17.04 15.88 15.22
N ASN A 410 17.46 14.70 15.67
CA ASN A 410 18.75 14.49 16.32
C ASN A 410 19.90 14.63 15.31
N ASP A 411 19.71 14.14 14.09
CA ASP A 411 20.69 14.29 13.00
C ASP A 411 20.90 15.78 12.68
N PHE A 412 19.82 16.55 12.49
CA PHE A 412 19.93 17.99 12.25
C PHE A 412 20.52 18.76 13.46
N ASN A 413 20.30 18.29 14.69
CA ASN A 413 20.94 18.85 15.88
C ASN A 413 22.45 18.62 15.92
N LYS A 414 22.92 17.49 15.38
CA LYS A 414 24.34 17.20 15.23
C LYS A 414 24.93 18.04 14.09
N TYR A 415 24.32 17.99 12.90
CA TYR A 415 24.84 18.67 11.72
C TYR A 415 25.01 20.17 11.91
N ARG A 416 24.08 20.84 12.61
CA ARG A 416 24.14 22.29 12.82
C ARG A 416 25.40 22.79 13.56
N LYS A 417 26.19 21.88 14.16
CA LYS A 417 27.42 22.19 14.93
C LYS A 417 28.69 21.60 14.30
N ASP A 418 28.59 20.93 13.16
CA ASP A 418 29.69 20.14 12.58
C ASP A 418 29.96 20.55 11.14
N CYS A 419 30.51 21.76 10.97
CA CYS A 419 30.91 22.28 9.66
C CYS A 419 31.98 21.40 9.00
N SER A 420 32.87 20.77 9.78
CA SER A 420 33.89 19.85 9.26
C SER A 420 33.25 18.65 8.57
N PHE A 421 32.26 18.02 9.20
CA PHE A 421 31.54 16.90 8.62
C PHE A 421 30.80 17.31 7.35
N ILE A 422 30.05 18.42 7.39
CA ILE A 422 29.22 18.86 6.27
C ILE A 422 30.03 19.38 5.08
N ASN A 423 31.18 19.99 5.30
CA ASN A 423 32.05 20.46 4.21
C ASN A 423 32.97 19.38 3.65
N ASN A 424 33.06 18.21 4.28
CA ASN A 424 33.78 17.07 3.72
C ASN A 424 33.04 16.53 2.47
N GLN A 425 33.75 16.41 1.36
CA GLN A 425 33.22 15.91 0.08
C GLN A 425 32.69 14.47 0.16
N GLU A 426 33.19 13.64 1.08
CA GLU A 426 32.67 12.28 1.30
C GLU A 426 31.24 12.31 1.86
N ASN A 427 30.84 13.39 2.54
CA ASN A 427 29.51 13.59 3.11
C ASN A 427 28.60 14.45 2.23
N LEU A 428 28.90 14.57 0.93
CA LEU A 428 28.17 15.42 0.01
C LEU A 428 26.64 15.18 0.04
N ALA A 429 26.19 13.92 0.17
CA ALA A 429 24.78 13.59 0.30
C ALA A 429 24.10 14.31 1.49
N HIS A 430 24.76 14.35 2.66
CA HIS A 430 24.27 15.05 3.85
C HIS A 430 24.18 16.56 3.59
N LYS A 431 25.20 17.13 2.94
CA LYS A 431 25.22 18.54 2.58
C LYS A 431 24.08 18.90 1.64
N ILE A 432 23.84 18.09 0.60
CA ILE A 432 22.73 18.30 -0.34
C ILE A 432 21.40 18.14 0.40
N ALA A 433 21.24 17.13 1.26
CA ALA A 433 20.02 16.96 2.03
C ALA A 433 19.70 18.21 2.88
N ILE A 434 20.69 18.78 3.56
CA ILE A 434 20.50 20.01 4.33
C ILE A 434 20.18 21.20 3.40
N GLY A 435 20.96 21.41 2.34
CA GLY A 435 20.83 22.57 1.44
C GLY A 435 19.55 22.57 0.60
N GLU A 436 18.96 21.40 0.39
CA GLU A 436 17.68 21.22 -0.29
C GLU A 436 16.53 20.90 0.65
N PHE A 437 16.76 20.95 1.97
CA PHE A 437 15.74 20.68 2.98
C PHE A 437 15.11 19.28 2.88
N ARG A 438 15.88 18.28 2.39
CA ARG A 438 15.49 16.87 2.41
C ARG A 438 15.73 16.29 3.80
N ILE A 439 14.85 15.39 4.22
CA ILE A 439 14.96 14.64 5.49
C ILE A 439 15.42 13.20 5.28
N PHE A 440 16.17 12.96 4.21
CA PHE A 440 16.69 11.65 3.86
C PHE A 440 17.95 11.79 3.01
N ILE A 441 18.74 10.72 2.97
CA ILE A 441 19.76 10.47 1.95
C ILE A 441 19.65 9.02 1.48
N VAL A 442 20.35 8.68 0.40
CA VAL A 442 20.46 7.30 -0.07
C VAL A 442 21.87 6.77 0.18
N VAL A 443 21.95 5.59 0.77
CA VAL A 443 23.19 4.94 1.18
C VAL A 443 23.24 3.49 0.71
N TYR A 444 24.44 2.94 0.58
CA TYR A 444 24.63 1.49 0.56
C TYR A 444 24.45 0.93 1.97
N LYS A 445 24.32 -0.39 2.10
CA LYS A 445 24.20 -1.07 3.40
C LYS A 445 25.37 -0.79 4.35
N ASP A 446 26.56 -0.55 3.81
CA ASP A 446 27.77 -0.14 4.56
C ASP A 446 27.78 1.36 4.95
N MET A 447 26.66 2.07 4.77
CA MET A 447 26.47 3.49 5.02
C MET A 447 27.22 4.43 4.06
N LYS A 448 27.85 3.92 3.00
CA LYS A 448 28.46 4.77 1.98
C LYS A 448 27.38 5.53 1.21
N CYS A 449 27.55 6.86 1.11
CA CYS A 449 26.61 7.73 0.40
C CYS A 449 26.59 7.43 -1.11
N LEU A 450 25.39 7.30 -1.68
CA LEU A 450 25.25 7.14 -3.13
C LEU A 450 25.52 8.45 -3.85
N GLU A 451 25.01 9.59 -3.35
CA GLU A 451 25.31 10.90 -3.91
C GLU A 451 26.75 11.31 -3.55
N ASN A 452 27.62 11.40 -4.55
CA ASN A 452 29.02 11.78 -4.39
C ASN A 452 29.51 12.60 -5.58
N ILE A 453 30.72 13.15 -5.47
CA ILE A 453 31.25 14.07 -6.47
C ILE A 453 31.35 13.47 -7.88
N ASN A 454 31.50 12.16 -8.00
CA ASN A 454 31.67 11.48 -9.28
C ASN A 454 30.36 11.28 -10.04
N ASN A 455 29.22 11.22 -9.34
CA ASN A 455 27.93 10.91 -9.97
C ASN A 455 26.89 12.03 -9.85
N ILE A 456 27.14 13.07 -9.06
CA ILE A 456 26.18 14.15 -8.81
C ILE A 456 25.73 14.85 -10.11
N THR A 457 26.63 15.01 -11.08
CA THR A 457 26.31 15.52 -12.41
C THR A 457 25.33 14.62 -13.15
N LYS A 458 25.50 13.30 -13.06
CA LYS A 458 24.63 12.34 -13.75
C LYS A 458 23.23 12.32 -13.13
N ILE A 459 23.15 12.50 -11.81
CA ILE A 459 21.87 12.47 -11.07
C ILE A 459 21.07 13.75 -11.31
N TYR A 460 21.71 14.93 -11.23
CA TYR A 460 20.99 16.21 -11.22
C TYR A 460 21.32 17.16 -12.38
N GLY A 461 22.41 16.93 -13.12
CA GLY A 461 22.91 17.83 -14.15
C GLY A 461 23.69 19.03 -13.60
N TYR A 462 24.57 19.60 -14.43
CA TYR A 462 25.50 20.69 -14.06
C TYR A 462 24.81 21.98 -13.60
N ASN A 463 23.58 22.24 -14.05
CA ASN A 463 22.86 23.47 -13.72
C ASN A 463 22.05 23.38 -12.42
N SER A 464 21.93 22.19 -11.82
CA SER A 464 21.11 21.98 -10.63
C SER A 464 21.66 22.69 -9.40
N LYS A 465 20.75 23.00 -8.46
CA LYS A 465 21.12 23.49 -7.13
C LYS A 465 21.97 22.46 -6.39
N SER A 466 21.57 21.18 -6.45
CA SER A 466 22.31 20.04 -5.90
C SER A 466 23.77 20.01 -6.35
N TYR A 467 24.03 20.17 -7.65
CA TYR A 467 25.39 20.18 -8.20
C TYR A 467 26.22 21.35 -7.65
N LYS A 468 25.66 22.55 -7.61
CA LYS A 468 26.36 23.77 -7.16
C LYS A 468 26.72 23.75 -5.67
N ILE A 469 26.00 22.98 -4.84
CA ILE A 469 26.26 22.88 -3.40
C ILE A 469 27.64 22.26 -3.11
N LYS A 470 28.17 21.40 -4.00
CA LYS A 470 29.44 20.69 -3.79
C LYS A 470 30.64 21.63 -3.63
N ASP A 471 30.61 22.79 -4.28
CA ASP A 471 31.71 23.76 -4.31
C ASP A 471 31.58 24.85 -3.23
N GLN A 472 30.48 24.86 -2.47
CA GLN A 472 30.28 25.82 -1.39
C GLN A 472 31.04 25.41 -0.14
N ILE A 473 31.44 26.37 0.70
CA ILE A 473 31.93 26.11 2.06
C ILE A 473 30.99 26.82 3.03
N TRP A 474 30.42 26.08 3.97
CA TRP A 474 29.43 26.60 4.90
C TRP A 474 30.04 26.84 6.28
N ASP A 475 29.96 28.07 6.77
CA ASP A 475 30.26 28.40 8.15
C ASP A 475 29.12 27.98 9.11
N GLU A 476 29.37 28.12 10.42
CA GLU A 476 28.43 27.72 11.46
C GLU A 476 27.12 28.54 11.40
N GLN A 477 27.20 29.81 11.00
CA GLN A 477 26.03 30.68 10.93
C GLN A 477 25.09 30.24 9.80
N TYR A 478 25.61 30.01 8.61
CA TYR A 478 24.86 29.53 7.47
C TYR A 478 24.29 28.13 7.74
N LEU A 479 25.13 27.19 8.18
CA LEU A 479 24.72 25.81 8.48
C LEU A 479 23.65 25.77 9.59
N GLY A 480 23.83 26.58 10.63
CA GLY A 480 22.85 26.75 11.70
C GLY A 480 21.52 27.32 11.22
N GLY A 481 21.55 28.27 10.28
CA GLY A 481 20.36 28.83 9.64
C GLY A 481 19.57 27.80 8.85
N VAL A 482 20.23 27.08 7.93
CA VAL A 482 19.59 26.07 7.07
C VAL A 482 19.01 24.92 7.91
N CYS A 483 19.75 24.42 8.91
CA CYS A 483 19.25 23.38 9.80
C CYS A 483 18.02 23.83 10.62
N LYS A 484 17.99 25.08 11.09
CA LYS A 484 16.82 25.63 11.81
C LYS A 484 15.57 25.69 10.94
N ILE A 485 15.73 25.99 9.64
CA ILE A 485 14.61 25.98 8.69
C ILE A 485 14.05 24.56 8.56
N SER A 486 14.89 23.54 8.31
CA SER A 486 14.43 22.14 8.28
C SER A 486 13.75 21.73 9.58
N GLN A 487 14.31 22.14 10.73
CA GLN A 487 13.71 21.85 12.03
C GLN A 487 12.35 22.51 12.23
N ALA A 488 12.16 23.74 11.76
CA ALA A 488 10.85 24.39 11.79
C ALA A 488 9.84 23.73 10.86
N LEU A 489 10.26 23.33 9.65
CA LEU A 489 9.41 22.69 8.66
C LEU A 489 8.90 21.32 9.12
N TYR A 490 9.79 20.49 9.67
CA TYR A 490 9.51 19.07 9.88
C TYR A 490 9.38 18.63 11.33
N PHE A 491 9.93 19.39 12.29
CA PHE A 491 10.12 18.90 13.66
C PHE A 491 9.61 19.87 14.74
N ASN A 492 8.61 20.69 14.41
CA ASN A 492 8.02 21.72 15.28
C ASN A 492 9.09 22.65 15.90
N GLY A 493 10.12 22.99 15.13
CA GLY A 493 11.18 23.89 15.54
C GLY A 493 10.68 25.31 15.80
N LYS A 494 11.32 26.01 16.74
CA LYS A 494 10.90 27.36 17.18
C LYS A 494 11.12 28.47 16.15
N ALA A 495 11.74 28.19 15.00
CA ALA A 495 11.99 29.21 13.99
C ALA A 495 10.68 29.51 13.24
N LYS A 496 10.16 30.73 13.39
CA LYS A 496 9.06 31.22 12.56
C LYS A 496 9.62 31.56 11.19
N ILE A 497 9.31 30.76 10.18
CA ILE A 497 9.63 31.10 8.79
C ILE A 497 8.65 32.21 8.38
N GLY A 498 9.12 33.46 8.41
CA GLY A 498 8.45 34.53 7.65
C GLY A 498 8.66 34.24 6.18
N ILE A 499 7.71 33.54 5.55
CA ILE A 499 7.65 33.47 4.09
C ILE A 499 7.18 34.86 3.66
N ILE A 500 8.11 35.70 3.19
CA ILE A 500 7.80 36.97 2.53
C ILE A 500 7.45 36.66 1.08
#